data_AF-A0A6A4LI65-F1
#
_entry.id   AF-A0A6A4LI65-F1
#
_cell.length_a   1.000
_cell.length_b   1.000
_cell.length_c   1.000
_cell.angle_alpha   90.00
_cell.angle_beta   90.00
_cell.angle_gamma   90.00
#
_symmetry.space_group_name_H-M   'P 1'
#
loop_
_entity.id
_entity.type
_entity.pdbx_description
1 polymer ?
#
loop_
_entity_poly.entity_id
_entity_poly.type
_entity_poly.pdbx_seq_one_letter_code
_entity_poly.pdbx_strand_id
1 'polypeptide(L)'
;TAMEREVVLKSCLLWLVLLGHPLRFIYANTEGSGKKLGDALHSLRANLDDPNNVLQSWDPTLVNPCTWFHVTCNNDNSVIRVDLGNAALSGLLVPQLGMLKNLQYL
;
A
#
# COMPACT_ATOMS: atom_id res chain seq x y z
N THR A 1 -51.96 21.55 19.24
CA THR A 1 -50.76 22.27 18.74
C THR A 1 -49.91 21.32 17.92
N ALA A 2 -49.96 21.44 16.58
CA ALA A 2 -49.24 20.56 15.65
C ALA A 2 -47.74 20.90 15.50
N MET A 3 -47.27 21.92 16.21
CA MET A 3 -45.91 22.49 16.08
C MET A 3 -44.86 21.81 16.96
N GLU A 4 -45.25 21.07 18.02
CA GLU A 4 -44.30 20.42 18.95
C GLU A 4 -43.89 19.00 18.55
N ARG A 5 -44.69 18.32 17.71
CA ARG A 5 -44.35 16.98 17.19
C ARG A 5 -43.23 17.00 16.16
N GLU A 6 -43.09 18.09 15.41
CA GLU A 6 -42.04 18.30 14.41
C GLU A 6 -40.64 18.47 15.03
N VAL A 7 -40.56 19.00 16.26
CA VAL A 7 -39.30 19.24 16.98
C VAL A 7 -38.72 17.93 17.53
N VAL A 8 -39.58 17.06 18.09
CA VAL A 8 -39.17 15.74 18.61
C VAL A 8 -38.72 14.83 17.44
N LEU A 9 -39.41 14.90 16.30
CA LEU A 9 -39.07 14.10 15.11
C LEU A 9 -37.71 14.50 14.53
N LYS A 10 -37.40 15.80 14.45
CA LYS A 10 -36.10 16.30 13.95
C LYS A 10 -34.93 16.06 14.93
N SER A 11 -35.20 16.06 16.23
CA SER A 11 -34.17 15.78 17.25
C SER A 11 -33.69 14.31 17.20
N CYS A 12 -34.61 13.36 17.00
CA CYS A 12 -34.24 11.95 16.79
C CYS A 12 -33.49 11.69 15.47
N LEU A 13 -33.83 12.42 14.40
CA LEU A 13 -33.15 12.27 13.10
C LEU A 13 -31.68 12.72 13.14
N LEU A 14 -31.35 13.76 13.91
CA LEU A 14 -29.98 14.26 14.04
C LEU A 14 -29.06 13.31 14.83
N TRP A 15 -29.61 12.54 15.78
CA TRP A 15 -28.84 11.56 16.57
C TRP A 15 -28.61 10.24 15.83
N LEU A 16 -29.52 9.85 14.93
CA LEU A 16 -29.34 8.69 14.05
C LEU A 16 -28.24 8.90 13.01
N VAL A 17 -27.96 10.14 12.60
CA VAL A 17 -26.82 10.43 11.74
C VAL A 17 -25.54 10.25 12.54
N LEU A 18 -25.38 10.85 13.73
CA LEU A 18 -24.13 10.72 14.53
C LEU A 18 -23.84 9.31 15.07
N LEU A 19 -24.86 8.52 15.46
CA LEU A 19 -24.71 7.13 15.91
C LEU A 19 -24.84 6.09 14.77
N GLY A 20 -25.27 6.52 13.58
CA GLY A 20 -25.54 5.67 12.42
C GLY A 20 -24.75 6.04 11.17
N HIS A 21 -23.71 6.88 11.29
CA HIS A 21 -22.58 6.68 10.40
C HIS A 21 -22.04 5.30 10.76
N PRO A 22 -22.06 4.30 9.85
CA PRO A 22 -20.96 3.37 9.92
C PRO A 22 -19.76 4.31 9.81
N LEU A 23 -18.96 4.43 10.89
CA LEU A 23 -17.53 4.54 10.71
C LEU A 23 -17.28 3.58 9.58
N ARG A 24 -16.99 4.11 8.38
CA ARG A 24 -16.68 3.29 7.22
C ARG A 24 -15.58 2.42 7.78
N PHE A 25 -15.95 1.18 8.09
CA PHE A 25 -15.04 0.11 8.37
C PHE A 25 -14.34 0.02 7.03
N ILE A 26 -13.29 0.82 6.87
CA ILE A 26 -12.29 0.56 5.87
C ILE A 26 -11.88 -0.83 6.29
N TYR A 27 -12.30 -1.82 5.48
CA TYR A 27 -11.70 -3.12 5.49
C TYR A 27 -10.23 -2.86 5.16
N ALA A 28 -9.46 -2.50 6.20
CA ALA A 28 -8.04 -2.62 6.17
C ALA A 28 -7.85 -4.13 6.09
N ASN A 29 -7.74 -4.63 4.86
CA ASN A 29 -7.15 -5.94 4.64
C ASN A 29 -5.79 -5.84 5.32
N THR A 30 -5.66 -6.41 6.52
CA THR A 30 -4.37 -6.62 7.17
C THR A 30 -3.67 -7.73 6.41
N GLU A 31 -3.36 -7.45 5.15
CA GLU A 31 -2.49 -8.26 4.33
C GLU A 31 -1.09 -8.06 4.88
N GLY A 32 -0.54 -9.19 5.30
CA GLY A 32 0.71 -9.31 6.04
C GLY A 32 1.89 -8.66 5.33
N SER A 33 3.02 -8.69 6.01
CA SER A 33 4.32 -8.10 5.68
C SER A 33 4.63 -7.92 4.18
N GLY A 34 4.24 -8.85 3.29
CA GLY A 34 4.33 -8.74 1.84
C GLY A 34 3.78 -7.42 1.26
N LYS A 35 2.61 -6.94 1.71
CA LYS A 35 2.04 -5.67 1.22
C LYS A 35 2.95 -4.47 1.55
N LYS A 36 3.51 -4.43 2.77
CA LYS A 36 4.41 -3.36 3.19
C LYS A 36 5.74 -3.38 2.44
N LEU A 37 6.24 -4.58 2.10
CA LEU A 37 7.45 -4.74 1.29
C LEU A 37 7.19 -4.29 -0.16
N GLY A 38 6.04 -4.65 -0.72
CA GLY A 38 5.59 -4.19 -2.04
C GLY A 38 5.46 -2.67 -2.11
N ASP A 39 4.87 -2.03 -1.10
CA ASP A 39 4.74 -0.56 -1.03
C ASP A 39 6.11 0.16 -1.05
N ALA A 40 7.13 -0.40 -0.40
CA ALA A 40 8.49 0.15 -0.40
C ALA A 40 9.16 0.05 -1.78
N LEU A 41 9.06 -1.12 -2.44
CA LEU A 41 9.60 -1.33 -3.78
C LEU A 41 8.82 -0.53 -4.84
N HIS A 42 7.51 -0.39 -4.67
CA HIS A 42 6.68 0.45 -5.54
C HIS A 42 7.08 1.93 -5.43
N SER A 43 7.39 2.40 -4.21
CA SER A 43 7.91 3.75 -4.00
C SER A 43 9.23 3.97 -4.73
N LEU A 44 10.13 2.98 -4.75
CA LEU A 44 11.36 3.04 -5.52
C LEU A 44 11.06 3.15 -7.01
N ARG A 45 10.22 2.26 -7.55
CA ARG A 45 9.81 2.29 -8.97
C ARG A 45 9.28 3.66 -9.38
N ALA A 46 8.43 4.27 -8.57
CA ALA A 46 7.84 5.59 -8.87
C ALA A 46 8.88 6.74 -8.89
N ASN A 47 10.07 6.54 -8.33
CA ASN A 47 11.17 7.52 -8.31
C ASN A 47 12.28 7.20 -9.32
N LEU A 48 12.14 6.13 -10.10
CA LEU A 48 13.07 5.75 -11.14
C LEU A 48 12.45 5.99 -12.52
N ASP A 49 13.26 6.54 -13.41
CA ASP A 49 13.01 6.53 -14.85
C ASP A 49 13.45 5.18 -15.41
N ASP A 50 12.53 4.51 -16.11
CA ASP A 50 12.67 3.14 -16.62
C ASP A 50 12.38 3.09 -18.13
N PRO A 51 13.33 3.55 -18.97
CA PRO A 51 13.11 3.65 -20.42
C PRO A 51 12.93 2.29 -21.11
N ASN A 52 13.38 1.20 -20.46
CA ASN A 52 13.36 -0.15 -21.02
C ASN A 52 12.25 -1.03 -20.42
N ASN A 53 11.39 -0.49 -19.55
CA ASN A 53 10.33 -1.23 -18.85
C ASN A 53 10.85 -2.45 -18.05
N VAL A 54 12.02 -2.33 -17.44
CA VAL A 54 12.62 -3.39 -16.60
C VAL A 54 11.75 -3.66 -15.37
N LEU A 55 11.11 -2.64 -14.81
CA LEU A 55 10.27 -2.71 -13.61
C LEU A 55 8.80 -2.99 -13.92
N GLN A 56 8.46 -3.40 -15.14
CA GLN A 56 7.06 -3.59 -15.57
C GLN A 56 6.28 -4.61 -14.75
N SER A 57 6.96 -5.64 -14.20
CA SER A 57 6.33 -6.67 -13.36
C SER A 57 6.07 -6.23 -11.92
N TRP A 58 6.54 -5.04 -11.53
CA TRP A 58 6.38 -4.51 -10.18
C TRP A 58 4.99 -3.89 -10.02
N ASP A 59 4.01 -4.77 -9.86
CA ASP A 59 2.60 -4.43 -9.70
C ASP A 59 2.22 -4.39 -8.21
N PRO A 60 1.91 -3.21 -7.65
CA PRO A 60 1.56 -3.06 -6.24
C PRO A 60 0.21 -3.69 -5.87
N THR A 61 -0.60 -4.12 -6.84
CA THR A 61 -1.84 -4.86 -6.58
C THR A 61 -1.58 -6.33 -6.27
N LEU A 62 -0.38 -6.84 -6.59
CA LEU A 62 0.04 -8.19 -6.22
C LEU A 62 0.50 -8.23 -4.76
N VAL A 63 -0.04 -9.19 -4.01
CA VAL A 63 0.23 -9.35 -2.58
C VAL A 63 1.70 -9.68 -2.29
N ASN A 64 2.39 -10.34 -3.21
CA ASN A 64 3.74 -10.87 -3.00
C ASN A 64 4.77 -10.28 -3.97
N PRO A 65 5.67 -9.39 -3.51
CA PRO A 65 6.72 -8.81 -4.35
C PRO A 65 7.79 -9.84 -4.78
N CYS A 66 7.82 -11.04 -4.20
CA CYS A 66 8.71 -12.11 -4.63
C CYS A 66 8.40 -12.66 -6.03
N THR A 67 7.25 -12.29 -6.59
CA THR A 67 6.86 -12.62 -7.97
C THR A 67 7.37 -11.59 -8.99
N TRP A 68 7.90 -10.46 -8.51
CA TRP A 68 8.40 -9.39 -9.37
C TRP A 68 9.78 -9.74 -9.92
N PHE A 69 10.06 -9.30 -11.15
CA PHE A 69 11.39 -9.48 -11.73
C PHE A 69 12.42 -8.71 -10.93
N HIS A 70 13.65 -9.23 -10.93
CA HIS A 70 14.77 -8.64 -10.20
C HIS A 70 14.62 -8.63 -8.67
N VAL A 71 13.59 -9.28 -8.12
CA VAL A 71 13.39 -9.43 -6.68
C VAL A 71 13.66 -10.88 -6.28
N THR A 72 14.48 -11.09 -5.26
CA THR A 72 14.69 -12.40 -4.65
C THR A 72 14.29 -12.37 -3.20
N CYS A 73 13.55 -13.39 -2.77
CA CYS A 73 13.08 -13.55 -1.40
C CYS A 73 13.67 -14.78 -0.72
N ASN A 74 13.64 -14.76 0.61
CA ASN A 74 13.89 -15.95 1.42
C ASN A 74 12.62 -16.84 1.53
N ASN A 75 12.73 -17.94 2.28
CA ASN A 75 11.64 -18.89 2.51
C ASN A 75 10.43 -18.28 3.26
N ASP A 76 10.62 -17.15 3.95
CA ASP A 76 9.57 -16.43 4.67
C ASP A 76 8.87 -15.38 3.80
N ASN A 77 9.09 -15.39 2.48
CA ASN A 77 8.60 -14.38 1.52
C ASN A 77 9.05 -12.95 1.86
N SER A 78 10.23 -12.80 2.48
CA SER A 78 10.84 -11.51 2.72
C SER A 78 11.90 -11.22 1.66
N VAL A 79 11.88 -9.99 1.13
CA VAL A 79 12.84 -9.53 0.12
C VAL A 79 14.24 -9.48 0.73
N ILE A 80 15.18 -10.22 0.14
CA ILE A 80 16.59 -10.29 0.55
C ILE A 80 17.54 -9.71 -0.49
N ARG A 81 17.13 -9.62 -1.75
CA ARG A 81 17.92 -9.04 -2.83
C ARG A 81 17.03 -8.35 -3.86
N VAL A 82 17.51 -7.21 -4.34
CA VAL A 82 16.97 -6.51 -5.51
C VAL A 82 18.14 -6.30 -6.48
N ASP A 83 18.00 -6.71 -7.75
CA ASP A 83 19.10 -6.69 -8.73
C ASP A 83 18.75 -5.88 -9.98
N LEU A 84 19.08 -4.59 -9.93
CA LEU A 84 18.79 -3.63 -11.00
C LEU A 84 20.06 -3.21 -11.76
N GLY A 85 21.14 -4.00 -11.65
CA GLY A 85 22.40 -3.72 -12.32
C GLY A 85 22.24 -3.70 -13.84
N ASN A 86 22.91 -2.74 -14.50
CA ASN A 86 22.91 -2.61 -15.96
C ASN A 86 21.52 -2.44 -16.61
N ALA A 87 20.51 -2.01 -15.84
CA ALA A 87 19.13 -1.80 -16.31
C ALA A 87 18.91 -0.41 -16.96
N ALA A 88 19.93 0.45 -16.97
CA ALA A 88 19.86 1.84 -17.45
C ALA A 88 18.77 2.68 -16.75
N LEU A 89 18.47 2.35 -15.48
CA LEU A 89 17.57 3.14 -14.64
C LEU A 89 18.27 4.42 -14.18
N SER A 90 17.52 5.51 -14.10
CA SER A 90 17.99 6.77 -13.52
C SER A 90 17.00 7.30 -12.49
N GLY A 91 17.43 8.15 -11.57
CA GLY A 91 16.56 8.68 -10.51
C GLY A 91 17.20 8.59 -9.13
N LEU A 92 16.36 8.63 -8.09
CA LEU A 92 16.79 8.67 -6.69
C LEU A 92 16.32 7.45 -5.92
N LEU A 93 17.19 6.96 -5.04
CA LEU A 93 16.79 5.97 -4.05
C LEU A 93 15.86 6.61 -3.02
N VAL A 94 14.92 5.81 -2.52
CA VAL A 94 13.90 6.25 -1.58
C VAL A 94 14.16 5.70 -0.18
N PRO A 95 13.90 6.48 0.90
CA PRO A 95 14.13 6.02 2.27
C PRO A 95 13.26 4.83 2.68
N GLN A 96 12.13 4.60 1.99
CA GLN A 96 11.22 3.48 2.17
C GLN A 96 11.91 2.13 1.99
N LEU A 97 13.03 2.07 1.25
CA LEU A 97 13.85 0.86 1.17
C LEU A 97 14.34 0.38 2.55
N GLY A 98 14.48 1.27 3.53
CA GLY A 98 14.80 0.92 4.93
C GLY A 98 13.71 0.10 5.65
N MET A 99 12.54 -0.08 5.04
CA MET A 99 11.50 -0.99 5.51
C MET A 99 11.77 -2.46 5.16
N LEU A 100 12.64 -2.72 4.17
CA LEU A 100 13.04 -4.07 3.76
C LEU A 100 14.07 -4.62 4.76
N LYS A 101 13.61 -5.05 5.94
CA LYS A 101 14.48 -5.43 7.08
C LYS A 101 15.43 -6.60 6.82
N ASN A 102 15.10 -7.47 5.86
CA ASN A 102 15.92 -8.63 5.51
C ASN A 102 16.74 -8.41 4.24
N LEU A 103 16.74 -7.19 3.66
CA LEU A 103 17.52 -6.89 2.47
C LEU A 103 19.01 -6.98 2.78
N GLN A 104 19.71 -7.79 1.99
CA GLN A 104 21.15 -8.04 2.10
C GLN A 104 21.92 -7.45 0.93
N TYR A 105 21.29 -7.41 -0.25
CA TYR A 105 21.91 -6.95 -1.49
C TYR A 105 20.96 -6.02 -2.24
N LEU A 106 21.49 -4.89 -2.71
CA LEU A 106 20.82 -3.92 -3.57
C LEU A 106 21.76 -3.52 -4.70
#